data_AF-A0A239LP98-F1
#
_entry.id   AF-A0A239LP98-F1
#
_cell.length_a   1.000
_cell.length_b   1.000
_cell.length_c   1.000
_cell.angle_alpha   90.00
_cell.angle_beta   90.00
_cell.angle_gamma   90.00
#
_symmetry.space_group_name_H-M   'P 1'
#
loop_
_entity.id
_entity.type
_entity.pdbx_description
1 polymer ?
#
loop_
_entity_poly.entity_id
_entity_poly.type
_entity_poly.pdbx_seq_one_letter_code
_entity_poly.pdbx_strand_id
1 'polypeptide(L)'
;MTTYSFSTPRSADFRSYRWPLLKAAILVGALALPGALFSQGFVSSGSASNANGFHPTATSNGKPEPAPRHIDTRVHDGILTVDGLVAKVDLNYPVDAPFTYFFVPGVGTAIVALDHFPNSTPQKNAFNGNTLTIMAGGHEIQLTNGGPLLKEKGKDEAWVAFDPDYNRASRMPMMGYGEALRAPYQWPGAKPETTQSTALAPPVPKSLQPKMEVSSSYSVTVAPAAKSNP
;
A
#
# COMPACT_ATOMS: atom_id res chain seq x y z
N MET A 1 54.93 24.39 -3.65
CA MET A 1 54.06 24.11 -4.82
C MET A 1 53.97 22.59 -4.94
N THR A 2 52.82 22.02 -4.58
CA THR A 2 52.62 20.57 -4.48
C THR A 2 51.80 20.12 -5.67
N THR A 3 52.40 19.31 -6.54
CA THR A 3 51.76 18.82 -7.77
C THR A 3 51.03 17.51 -7.48
N TYR A 4 49.72 17.48 -7.71
CA TYR A 4 48.91 16.26 -7.63
C TYR A 4 48.74 15.67 -9.04
N SER A 5 49.11 14.40 -9.19
CA SER A 5 48.93 13.63 -10.42
C SER A 5 47.66 12.79 -10.31
N PHE A 6 46.70 13.01 -11.20
CA PHE A 6 45.46 12.23 -11.28
C PHE A 6 45.68 10.99 -12.16
N SER A 7 45.53 9.81 -11.56
CA SER A 7 45.48 8.52 -12.26
C SER A 7 44.04 8.23 -12.68
N THR A 8 43.77 8.11 -13.98
CA THR A 8 42.48 7.72 -14.53
C THR A 8 42.23 6.21 -14.38
N PRO A 9 41.05 5.77 -13.90
CA PRO A 9 40.73 4.35 -13.82
C PRO A 9 40.46 3.72 -15.20
N ARG A 10 40.98 2.50 -15.31
CA ARG A 10 40.97 1.59 -16.46
C ARG A 10 39.53 1.14 -16.78
N SER A 11 39.13 1.22 -18.05
CA SER A 11 37.84 0.72 -18.55
C SER A 11 37.65 -0.75 -18.19
N ALA A 12 36.53 -1.07 -17.54
CA ALA A 12 36.12 -2.43 -17.26
C ALA A 12 35.43 -3.03 -18.50
N ASP A 13 35.97 -4.16 -18.96
CA ASP A 13 35.43 -4.97 -20.05
C ASP A 13 34.01 -5.45 -19.73
N PHE A 14 33.04 -4.99 -20.53
CA PHE A 14 31.68 -5.51 -20.58
C PHE A 14 31.71 -6.90 -21.24
N ARG A 15 31.89 -7.96 -20.43
CA ARG A 15 31.65 -9.33 -20.90
C ARG A 15 30.14 -9.56 -21.00
N SER A 16 29.72 -9.85 -22.22
CA SER A 16 28.37 -10.19 -22.64
C SER A 16 27.87 -11.47 -21.97
N TYR A 17 26.85 -11.34 -21.11
CA TYR A 17 26.10 -12.47 -20.58
C TYR A 17 25.20 -13.03 -21.70
N ARG A 18 25.62 -14.16 -22.28
CA ARG A 18 24.77 -15.03 -23.09
C ARG A 18 23.84 -15.83 -22.17
N TRP A 19 22.56 -15.47 -22.16
CA TRP A 19 21.51 -16.28 -21.55
C TRP A 19 21.27 -17.54 -22.41
N PRO A 20 21.27 -18.75 -21.84
CA PRO A 20 20.84 -19.93 -22.58
C PRO A 20 19.32 -19.88 -22.79
N LEU A 21 18.92 -19.89 -24.06
CA LEU A 21 17.55 -20.12 -24.52
C LEU A 21 17.06 -21.49 -24.01
N LEU A 22 16.25 -21.49 -22.96
CA LEU A 22 15.45 -22.66 -22.57
C LEU A 22 14.32 -22.82 -23.60
N LYS A 23 14.39 -23.88 -24.40
CA LYS A 23 13.30 -24.33 -25.25
C LYS A 23 12.24 -24.98 -24.35
N ALA A 24 11.17 -24.26 -24.03
CA ALA A 24 9.99 -24.85 -23.42
C ALA A 24 9.12 -25.51 -24.52
N ALA A 25 8.98 -26.83 -24.44
CA ALA A 25 8.06 -27.59 -25.26
C ALA A 25 6.63 -27.36 -24.78
N ILE A 26 5.77 -26.85 -25.67
CA ILE A 26 4.33 -26.69 -25.45
C ILE A 26 3.68 -28.05 -25.71
N LEU A 27 3.19 -28.70 -24.65
CA LEU A 27 2.31 -29.86 -24.76
C LEU A 27 0.86 -29.35 -24.68
N VAL A 28 0.18 -29.32 -25.83
CA VAL A 28 -1.25 -29.02 -25.93
C VAL A 28 -2.02 -30.29 -25.54
N GLY A 29 -2.49 -30.33 -24.30
CA GLY A 29 -3.44 -31.33 -23.81
C GLY A 29 -4.82 -30.72 -23.67
N ALA A 30 -5.69 -30.93 -24.66
CA ALA A 30 -7.09 -30.58 -24.60
C ALA A 30 -7.83 -31.54 -23.64
N LEU A 31 -8.47 -31.02 -22.61
CA LEU A 31 -9.54 -31.72 -21.90
C LEU A 31 -10.69 -30.75 -21.67
N ALA A 32 -11.80 -31.03 -22.34
CA ALA A 32 -13.07 -30.35 -22.17
C ALA A 32 -13.80 -30.91 -20.94
N LEU A 33 -14.38 -30.03 -20.12
CA LEU A 33 -15.53 -30.37 -19.27
C LEU A 33 -16.52 -29.17 -19.25
N PRO A 34 -17.84 -29.42 -19.39
CA PRO A 34 -18.88 -28.40 -19.42
C PRO A 34 -19.50 -28.14 -18.04
N GLY A 35 -19.95 -26.90 -17.83
CA GLY A 35 -21.22 -26.59 -17.16
C GLY A 35 -21.26 -26.50 -15.63
N ALA A 36 -21.41 -25.26 -15.12
CA ALA A 36 -22.33 -24.89 -14.04
C ALA A 36 -22.38 -23.34 -13.97
N LEU A 37 -23.38 -22.69 -14.58
CA LEU A 37 -24.63 -22.22 -13.97
C LEU A 37 -24.46 -21.17 -12.84
N PHE A 38 -24.83 -19.94 -13.24
CA PHE A 38 -25.19 -18.74 -12.49
C PHE A 38 -25.68 -18.93 -11.04
N SER A 39 -25.25 -18.00 -10.17
CA SER A 39 -26.12 -17.38 -9.17
C SER A 39 -25.67 -15.94 -8.90
N GLN A 40 -26.59 -15.01 -9.15
CA GLN A 40 -26.51 -13.60 -8.79
C GLN A 40 -27.05 -13.38 -7.35
N GLY A 41 -26.66 -12.26 -6.74
CA GLY A 41 -27.21 -11.72 -5.48
C GLY A 41 -26.18 -11.82 -4.34
N PHE A 42 -25.91 -10.80 -3.52
CA PHE A 42 -26.66 -9.60 -3.15
C PHE A 42 -25.69 -8.46 -2.84
N VAL A 43 -26.06 -7.25 -3.26
CA VAL A 43 -25.52 -6.00 -2.72
C VAL A 43 -26.28 -5.73 -1.41
N SER A 44 -25.57 -5.61 -0.29
CA SER A 44 -26.09 -5.01 0.93
C SER A 44 -25.23 -3.81 1.29
N SER A 45 -25.73 -2.62 0.93
CA SER A 45 -25.26 -1.34 1.42
C SER A 45 -25.74 -1.15 2.87
N GLY A 46 -24.89 -1.51 3.83
CA GLY A 46 -25.08 -1.22 5.24
C GLY A 46 -24.15 -0.10 5.68
N SER A 47 -24.65 1.13 5.69
CA SER A 47 -24.02 2.25 6.37
C SER A 47 -24.24 2.09 7.88
N ALA A 48 -23.18 1.77 8.63
CA ALA A 48 -23.23 1.73 10.10
C ALA A 48 -21.94 2.31 10.67
N SER A 49 -22.00 3.60 11.02
CA SER A 49 -21.10 4.20 12.00
C SER A 49 -21.31 3.50 13.35
N ASN A 50 -20.40 2.61 13.75
CA ASN A 50 -20.46 1.98 15.05
C ASN A 50 -19.10 2.09 15.75
N ALA A 51 -18.99 3.12 16.59
CA ALA A 51 -18.00 3.20 17.65
C ALA A 51 -18.39 2.18 18.72
N ASN A 52 -17.98 0.92 18.54
CA ASN A 52 -18.10 -0.09 19.58
C ASN A 52 -16.81 -0.90 19.68
N GLY A 53 -16.31 -0.96 20.92
CA GLY A 53 -15.04 -1.53 21.29
C GLY A 53 -14.87 -2.96 20.78
N PHE A 54 -13.73 -3.18 20.14
CA PHE A 54 -13.24 -4.50 19.82
C PHE A 54 -12.88 -5.22 21.12
N HIS A 55 -13.83 -5.99 21.64
CA HIS A 55 -13.52 -7.05 22.60
C HIS A 55 -13.02 -8.26 21.81
N PRO A 56 -11.76 -8.68 21.95
CA PRO A 56 -11.30 -9.92 21.33
C PRO A 56 -12.08 -11.08 21.96
N THR A 57 -13.02 -11.65 21.22
CA THR A 57 -13.71 -12.87 21.64
C THR A 57 -12.74 -14.03 21.41
N ALA A 58 -11.98 -14.35 22.45
CA ALA A 58 -11.12 -15.52 22.50
C ALA A 58 -11.97 -16.79 22.38
N THR A 59 -12.08 -17.33 21.17
CA THR A 59 -12.58 -18.69 20.96
C THR A 59 -11.41 -19.55 20.55
N SER A 60 -10.61 -19.96 21.54
CA SER A 60 -9.58 -20.98 21.41
C SER A 60 -9.40 -21.65 22.76
N ASN A 61 -9.40 -22.98 22.76
CA ASN A 61 -9.45 -23.85 23.92
C ASN A 61 -8.31 -23.58 24.92
N GLY A 62 -8.53 -22.71 25.92
CA GLY A 62 -7.91 -22.71 27.26
C GLY A 62 -6.37 -22.70 27.39
N LYS A 63 -5.62 -22.76 26.29
CA LYS A 63 -4.15 -22.64 26.27
C LYS A 63 -3.81 -21.26 25.73
N PRO A 64 -2.98 -20.48 26.44
CA PRO A 64 -2.39 -19.27 25.87
C PRO A 64 -1.70 -19.65 24.57
N GLU A 65 -2.14 -19.06 23.46
CA GLU A 65 -1.46 -19.21 22.19
C GLU A 65 -0.05 -18.62 22.36
N PRO A 66 1.03 -19.35 21.98
CA PRO A 66 2.38 -18.83 22.11
C PRO A 66 2.51 -17.54 21.30
N ALA A 67 3.25 -16.56 21.85
CA ALA A 67 3.53 -15.32 21.14
C ALA A 67 4.18 -15.63 19.78
N PRO A 68 3.79 -14.95 18.69
CA PRO A 68 4.42 -15.15 17.39
C PRO A 68 5.91 -14.87 17.46
N ARG A 69 6.70 -15.64 16.71
CA ARG A 69 8.15 -15.46 16.67
C ARG A 69 8.52 -14.15 15.99
N HIS A 70 9.65 -13.60 16.44
CA HIS A 70 10.22 -12.41 15.83
C HIS A 70 10.71 -12.70 14.40
N ILE A 71 10.39 -11.77 13.50
CA ILE A 71 11.05 -11.65 12.22
C ILE A 71 12.35 -10.88 12.48
N ASP A 72 13.46 -11.60 12.66
CA ASP A 72 14.79 -11.02 12.83
C ASP A 72 15.47 -10.92 11.45
N THR A 73 15.18 -9.81 10.75
CA THR A 73 15.68 -9.55 9.41
C THR A 73 16.03 -8.09 9.20
N ARG A 74 17.11 -7.86 8.47
CA ARG A 74 17.47 -6.54 7.99
C ARG A 74 16.99 -6.37 6.56
N VAL A 75 16.06 -5.44 6.35
CA VAL A 75 15.71 -4.97 5.02
C VAL A 75 16.75 -3.93 4.62
N HIS A 76 17.46 -4.17 3.54
CA HIS A 76 18.42 -3.25 2.91
C HIS A 76 18.19 -3.24 1.40
N ASP A 77 18.33 -2.07 0.78
CA ASP A 77 18.05 -1.87 -0.65
C ASP A 77 16.66 -2.41 -1.05
N GLY A 78 15.72 -2.33 -0.12
CA GLY A 78 14.44 -3.00 -0.27
C GLY A 78 13.51 -2.26 -1.22
N ILE A 79 12.80 -3.02 -2.05
CA ILE A 79 11.80 -2.50 -3.00
C ILE A 79 10.44 -3.06 -2.61
N LEU A 80 9.51 -2.16 -2.30
CA LEU A 80 8.10 -2.49 -2.09
C LEU A 80 7.33 -2.23 -3.38
N THR A 81 6.63 -3.25 -3.86
CA THR A 81 5.72 -3.16 -5.00
C THR A 81 4.31 -3.54 -4.59
N VAL A 82 3.32 -2.92 -5.23
CA VAL A 82 1.90 -3.26 -5.12
C VAL A 82 1.37 -3.49 -6.53
N ASP A 83 0.83 -4.69 -6.80
CA ASP A 83 0.37 -5.11 -8.13
C ASP A 83 1.42 -4.91 -9.24
N GLY A 84 2.69 -5.19 -8.91
CA GLY A 84 3.83 -4.98 -9.81
C GLY A 84 4.28 -3.52 -10.00
N LEU A 85 3.59 -2.55 -9.39
CA LEU A 85 4.00 -1.14 -9.40
C LEU A 85 4.93 -0.84 -8.24
N VAL A 86 6.07 -0.21 -8.52
CA VAL A 86 7.03 0.20 -7.49
C VAL A 86 6.44 1.31 -6.64
N ALA A 87 6.16 0.99 -5.38
CA ALA A 87 5.58 1.90 -4.40
C ALA A 87 6.66 2.64 -3.59
N LYS A 88 7.74 1.94 -3.23
CA LYS A 88 8.84 2.51 -2.46
C LYS A 88 10.15 1.77 -2.74
N VAL A 89 11.24 2.52 -2.80
CA VAL A 89 12.61 2.01 -3.02
C VAL A 89 13.51 2.37 -1.85
N ASP A 90 14.68 1.74 -1.78
CA ASP A 90 15.72 1.97 -0.77
C ASP A 90 15.22 1.85 0.67
N LEU A 91 14.35 0.86 0.93
CA LEU A 91 13.93 0.51 2.27
C LEU A 91 15.12 -0.03 3.06
N ASN A 92 15.42 0.61 4.18
CA ASN A 92 16.56 0.29 5.04
C ASN A 92 16.11 0.25 6.49
N TYR A 93 15.59 -0.90 6.93
CA TYR A 93 15.00 -1.09 8.25
C TYR A 93 15.55 -2.35 8.94
N PRO A 94 16.01 -2.24 10.20
CA PRO A 94 16.17 -3.41 11.06
C PRO A 94 14.80 -3.85 11.55
N VAL A 95 14.30 -4.97 11.05
CA VAL A 95 13.07 -5.58 11.55
C VAL A 95 13.47 -6.53 12.67
N ASP A 96 13.02 -6.23 13.88
CA ASP A 96 13.12 -7.08 15.06
C ASP A 96 11.79 -7.00 15.81
N ALA A 97 10.77 -7.64 15.22
CA ALA A 97 9.43 -7.63 15.76
C ALA A 97 8.63 -8.83 15.24
N PRO A 98 7.59 -9.27 15.97
CA PRO A 98 6.74 -10.39 15.53
C PRO A 98 5.86 -10.05 14.32
N PHE A 99 5.51 -8.77 14.13
CA PHE A 99 4.63 -8.34 13.04
C PHE A 99 5.31 -7.33 12.11
N THR A 100 5.08 -7.52 10.82
CA THR A 100 5.34 -6.53 9.77
C THR A 100 4.01 -6.02 9.22
N TYR A 101 3.91 -4.72 8.98
CA TYR A 101 2.71 -4.07 8.49
C TYR A 101 2.96 -3.48 7.12
N PHE A 102 2.01 -3.67 6.20
CA PHE A 102 2.01 -3.07 4.87
C PHE A 102 0.72 -2.27 4.68
N PHE A 103 0.82 -0.95 4.74
CA PHE A 103 -0.31 -0.06 4.49
C PHE A 103 -0.36 0.31 3.00
N VAL A 104 -1.51 0.15 2.39
CA VAL A 104 -1.80 0.54 1.01
C VAL A 104 -2.98 1.54 1.01
N PRO A 105 -2.77 2.80 0.58
CA PRO A 105 -3.82 3.82 0.56
C PRO A 105 -5.05 3.36 -0.23
N GLY A 106 -6.24 3.52 0.38
CA GLY A 106 -7.52 3.13 -0.23
C GLY A 106 -7.81 1.62 -0.23
N VAL A 107 -6.87 0.80 0.23
CA VAL A 107 -7.04 -0.66 0.34
C VAL A 107 -7.12 -1.08 1.81
N GLY A 108 -6.14 -0.68 2.64
CA GLY A 108 -6.09 -1.05 4.06
C GLY A 108 -4.68 -1.41 4.51
N THR A 109 -4.57 -2.21 5.57
CA THR A 109 -3.29 -2.71 6.09
C THR A 109 -3.24 -4.23 6.12
N ALA A 110 -2.19 -4.80 5.54
CA ALA A 110 -1.81 -6.19 5.75
C ALA A 110 -0.90 -6.31 6.97
N ILE A 111 -1.18 -7.27 7.84
CA ILE A 111 -0.38 -7.63 9.02
C ILE A 111 0.21 -9.00 8.74
N VAL A 112 1.53 -9.14 8.84
CA VAL A 112 2.27 -10.34 8.46
C VAL A 112 3.10 -10.84 9.63
N ALA A 113 3.05 -12.14 9.88
CA ALA A 113 3.86 -12.83 10.87
C ALA A 113 4.37 -14.19 10.33
N LEU A 114 5.34 -14.80 11.03
CA LEU A 114 5.84 -16.14 10.72
C LEU A 114 4.96 -17.26 11.31
N ASP A 115 4.17 -16.95 12.32
CA ASP A 115 3.31 -17.90 13.02
C ASP A 115 1.87 -17.44 12.98
N HIS A 116 0.96 -18.38 13.18
CA HIS A 116 -0.47 -18.10 13.25
C HIS A 116 -0.78 -17.08 14.35
N PHE A 117 -1.78 -16.25 14.07
CA PHE A 117 -2.36 -15.29 14.99
C PHE A 117 -3.84 -15.04 14.63
N PRO A 118 -4.64 -14.41 15.51
CA PRO A 118 -6.07 -14.25 15.28
C PRO A 118 -6.41 -13.59 13.93
N ASN A 119 -7.36 -14.20 13.21
CA ASN A 119 -7.85 -13.76 11.89
C ASN A 119 -6.81 -13.77 10.76
N SER A 120 -5.66 -14.40 10.98
CA SER A 120 -4.67 -14.58 9.93
C SER A 120 -4.97 -15.79 9.06
N THR A 121 -4.57 -15.69 7.80
CA THR A 121 -4.67 -16.76 6.81
C THR A 121 -3.27 -17.15 6.35
N PRO A 122 -3.00 -18.45 6.20
CA PRO A 122 -1.69 -18.91 5.74
C PRO A 122 -1.49 -18.59 4.26
N GLN A 123 -0.32 -18.07 3.92
CA GLN A 123 0.12 -17.82 2.56
C GLN A 123 1.40 -18.60 2.28
N LYS A 124 1.23 -19.67 1.48
CA LYS A 124 2.32 -20.57 1.10
C LYS A 124 3.25 -19.89 0.10
N ASN A 125 4.55 -20.19 0.19
CA ASN A 125 5.58 -19.58 -0.65
C ASN A 125 5.61 -18.05 -0.56
N ALA A 126 5.11 -17.47 0.54
CA ALA A 126 5.19 -16.05 0.79
C ALA A 126 6.64 -15.60 0.90
N PHE A 127 7.50 -16.34 1.61
CA PHE A 127 8.94 -16.06 1.66
C PHE A 127 9.69 -16.92 0.64
N ASN A 128 10.25 -16.28 -0.39
CA ASN A 128 11.05 -16.93 -1.41
C ASN A 128 12.41 -16.22 -1.55
N GLY A 129 13.43 -16.74 -0.88
CA GLY A 129 14.78 -16.19 -0.89
C GLY A 129 14.82 -14.77 -0.29
N ASN A 130 14.94 -13.77 -1.16
CA ASN A 130 14.99 -12.35 -0.80
C ASN A 130 13.66 -11.62 -1.04
N THR A 131 12.59 -12.32 -1.41
CA THR A 131 11.29 -11.71 -1.71
C THR A 131 10.21 -12.25 -0.76
N LEU A 132 9.41 -11.34 -0.21
CA LEU A 132 8.15 -11.64 0.47
C LEU A 132 7.02 -11.25 -0.47
N THR A 133 6.14 -12.19 -0.80
CA THR A 133 4.94 -11.97 -1.63
C THR A 133 3.70 -12.36 -0.82
N ILE A 134 2.76 -11.43 -0.69
CA ILE A 134 1.49 -11.67 0.02
C ILE A 134 0.31 -11.11 -0.77
N MET A 135 -0.87 -11.69 -0.56
CA MET A 135 -2.15 -11.17 -1.03
C MET A 135 -2.90 -10.48 0.11
N ALA A 136 -3.34 -9.24 -0.08
CA ALA A 136 -4.13 -8.52 0.90
C ALA A 136 -5.17 -7.63 0.20
N GLY A 137 -6.44 -7.77 0.57
CA GLY A 137 -7.52 -7.00 -0.06
C GLY A 137 -7.66 -7.23 -1.58
N GLY A 138 -7.20 -8.37 -2.11
CA GLY A 138 -7.17 -8.64 -3.55
C GLY A 138 -5.96 -8.06 -4.30
N HIS A 139 -5.04 -7.39 -3.59
CA HIS A 139 -3.81 -6.82 -4.15
C HIS A 139 -2.59 -7.68 -3.79
N GLU A 140 -1.66 -7.78 -4.73
CA GLU A 140 -0.38 -8.43 -4.50
C GLU A 140 0.62 -7.42 -3.95
N ILE A 141 1.15 -7.69 -2.76
CA ILE A 141 2.17 -6.88 -2.12
C ILE A 141 3.46 -7.68 -2.15
N GLN A 142 4.51 -7.14 -2.76
CA GLN A 142 5.84 -7.75 -2.74
C GLN A 142 6.86 -6.83 -2.08
N LEU A 143 7.66 -7.39 -1.18
CA LEU A 143 8.85 -6.77 -0.63
C LEU A 143 10.06 -7.57 -1.10
N THR A 144 10.90 -6.97 -1.93
CA THR A 144 12.21 -7.52 -2.27
C THR A 144 13.28 -6.89 -1.40
N ASN A 145 14.27 -7.67 -1.00
CA ASN A 145 15.42 -7.27 -0.19
C ASN A 145 16.73 -7.53 -0.96
N GLY A 146 17.80 -6.81 -0.64
CA GLY A 146 19.11 -7.07 -1.24
C GLY A 146 19.73 -8.40 -0.80
N GLY A 147 19.25 -8.99 0.30
CA GLY A 147 19.65 -10.30 0.81
C GLY A 147 18.46 -11.16 1.26
N PRO A 148 18.69 -12.40 1.70
CA PRO A 148 17.62 -13.28 2.17
C PRO A 148 16.77 -12.62 3.27
N LEU A 149 15.45 -12.72 3.16
CA LEU A 149 14.51 -12.13 4.12
C LEU A 149 14.32 -12.96 5.38
N LEU A 150 14.80 -14.20 5.41
CA LEU A 150 14.77 -15.05 6.59
C LEU A 150 16.12 -15.72 6.76
N LYS A 151 16.58 -15.83 8.01
CA LYS A 151 17.82 -16.55 8.35
C LYS A 151 17.64 -18.06 8.26
N GLU A 152 16.47 -18.55 8.64
CA GLU A 152 16.14 -19.98 8.66
C GLU A 152 15.66 -20.46 7.29
N LYS A 153 16.24 -21.57 6.82
CA LYS A 153 15.81 -22.22 5.58
C LYS A 153 14.54 -23.05 5.80
N GLY A 154 13.68 -23.12 4.79
CA GLY A 154 12.47 -23.96 4.80
C GLY A 154 11.26 -23.30 5.46
N LYS A 155 11.36 -22.03 5.87
CA LYS A 155 10.21 -21.20 6.23
C LYS A 155 9.81 -20.38 5.02
N ASP A 156 8.86 -20.88 4.27
CA ASP A 156 8.32 -20.23 3.06
C ASP A 156 6.90 -19.70 3.27
N GLU A 157 6.24 -20.05 4.37
CA GLU A 157 4.88 -19.61 4.70
C GLU A 157 4.87 -18.34 5.55
N ALA A 158 3.90 -17.46 5.28
CA ALA A 158 3.58 -16.30 6.11
C ALA A 158 2.12 -16.36 6.55
N TRP A 159 1.82 -15.90 7.76
CA TRP A 159 0.46 -15.73 8.23
C TRP A 159 0.06 -14.27 8.04
N VAL A 160 -1.06 -14.04 7.37
CA VAL A 160 -1.49 -12.70 6.95
C VAL A 160 -2.90 -12.42 7.40
N ALA A 161 -3.09 -11.36 8.19
CA ALA A 161 -4.39 -10.77 8.46
C ALA A 161 -4.52 -9.45 7.69
N PHE A 162 -5.75 -9.10 7.31
CA PHE A 162 -6.03 -7.88 6.56
C PHE A 162 -7.05 -7.02 7.30
N ASP A 163 -6.70 -5.75 7.48
CA ASP A 163 -7.53 -4.73 8.09
C ASP A 163 -7.92 -3.68 7.02
N PRO A 164 -9.10 -3.80 6.40
CA PRO A 164 -9.58 -2.84 5.41
C PRO A 164 -10.01 -1.50 6.03
N ASP A 165 -10.32 -1.47 7.32
CA ASP A 165 -10.86 -0.30 8.00
C ASP A 165 -9.76 0.67 8.44
N TYR A 166 -8.52 0.19 8.56
CA TYR A 166 -7.38 1.04 8.86
C TYR A 166 -7.12 2.02 7.71
N ASN A 167 -7.38 3.30 7.98
CA ASN A 167 -7.11 4.39 7.07
C ASN A 167 -6.12 5.38 7.68
N ARG A 168 -5.28 5.95 6.82
CA ARG A 168 -4.33 7.01 7.16
C ARG A 168 -4.26 8.02 6.01
N ALA A 169 -4.04 9.29 6.32
CA ALA A 169 -3.78 10.31 5.32
C ALA A 169 -2.34 10.20 4.74
N SER A 170 -2.04 9.08 4.10
CA SER A 170 -0.85 8.90 3.26
C SER A 170 -1.27 8.64 1.82
N ARG A 171 -0.55 9.23 0.88
CA ARG A 171 -0.73 9.00 -0.56
C ARG A 171 0.14 7.86 -1.09
N MET A 172 1.08 7.38 -0.28
CA MET A 172 2.05 6.36 -0.68
C MET A 172 1.90 5.13 0.21
N PRO A 173 2.10 3.91 -0.33
CA PRO A 173 2.23 2.72 0.49
C PRO A 173 3.38 2.82 1.49
N MET A 174 3.21 2.18 2.64
CA MET A 174 4.17 2.22 3.73
C MET A 174 4.41 0.82 4.30
N MET A 175 5.62 0.63 4.82
CA MET A 175 6.01 -0.55 5.57
C MET A 175 6.43 -0.14 6.98
N GLY A 176 6.12 -0.98 7.96
CA GLY A 176 6.46 -0.80 9.37
C GLY A 176 6.52 -2.16 10.05
N TYR A 177 6.91 -2.17 11.32
CA TYR A 177 7.02 -3.38 12.14
C TYR A 177 6.75 -3.07 13.60
N GLY A 178 6.35 -4.06 14.39
CA GLY A 178 5.98 -3.87 15.79
C GLY A 178 5.39 -5.11 16.47
N GLU A 179 5.02 -4.95 17.73
CA GLU A 179 4.57 -6.03 18.62
C GLU A 179 3.05 -6.23 18.64
N ALA A 180 2.29 -5.27 18.09
CA ALA A 180 0.83 -5.28 18.19
C ALA A 180 0.19 -6.11 17.06
N LEU A 181 -0.90 -6.80 17.39
CA LEU A 181 -1.77 -7.48 16.40
C LEU A 181 -2.55 -6.52 15.49
N ARG A 182 -2.28 -5.22 15.59
CA ARG A 182 -2.89 -4.17 14.77
C ARG A 182 -1.80 -3.25 14.27
N ALA A 183 -2.05 -2.64 13.12
CA ALA A 183 -1.17 -1.61 12.59
C ALA A 183 -0.93 -0.53 13.67
N PRO A 184 0.34 -0.20 13.98
CA PRO A 184 0.62 0.82 14.97
C PRO A 184 0.08 2.15 14.44
N TYR A 185 -0.67 2.88 15.27
CA TYR A 185 -1.09 4.23 14.93
C TYR A 185 0.12 5.14 14.63
N GLN A 186 1.29 4.82 15.20
CA GLN A 186 2.57 5.47 14.96
C GLN A 186 3.52 4.55 14.18
N TRP A 187 3.63 4.78 12.87
CA TRP A 187 4.60 4.10 12.03
C TRP A 187 6.01 4.70 12.22
N PRO A 188 7.08 3.90 12.22
CA PRO A 188 8.45 4.41 12.22
C PRO A 188 8.67 5.42 11.09
N GLY A 189 9.08 6.65 11.44
CA GLY A 189 9.30 7.73 10.48
C GLY A 189 8.05 8.54 10.10
N ALA A 190 6.87 8.18 10.59
CA ALA A 190 5.72 9.06 10.50
C ALA A 190 5.92 10.23 11.46
N LYS A 191 6.15 11.44 10.93
CA LYS A 191 5.96 12.65 11.73
C LYS A 191 4.53 12.58 12.28
N PRO A 192 4.30 12.83 13.58
CA PRO A 192 2.95 13.04 14.05
C PRO A 192 2.35 14.09 13.14
N GLU A 193 1.19 13.79 12.53
CA GLU A 193 0.43 14.82 11.83
C GLU A 193 0.22 15.90 12.87
N THR A 194 0.95 16.98 12.72
CA THR A 194 0.75 18.16 13.55
C THR A 194 -0.66 18.55 13.19
N THR A 195 -1.58 18.31 14.13
CA THR A 195 -2.97 18.67 14.10
C THR A 195 -3.06 19.95 13.30
N GLN A 196 -3.74 19.87 12.14
CA GLN A 196 -3.98 20.96 11.21
C GLN A 196 -3.50 22.28 11.81
N SER A 197 -2.32 22.75 11.40
CA SER A 197 -2.08 24.17 11.55
C SER A 197 -3.23 24.80 10.79
N THR A 198 -4.24 25.26 11.53
CA THR A 198 -5.14 26.33 11.15
C THR A 198 -4.25 27.56 11.02
N ALA A 199 -3.26 27.51 10.12
CA ALA A 199 -2.70 28.67 9.50
C ALA A 199 -3.90 29.26 8.78
N LEU A 200 -4.61 30.15 9.49
CA LEU A 200 -5.57 31.07 8.92
C LEU A 200 -4.91 31.57 7.65
N ALA A 201 -5.45 31.13 6.50
CA ALA A 201 -4.95 31.57 5.22
C ALA A 201 -4.86 33.10 5.30
N PRO A 202 -3.72 33.71 4.94
CA PRO A 202 -3.57 35.15 5.05
C PRO A 202 -4.75 35.82 4.33
N PRO A 203 -5.40 36.81 4.96
CA PRO A 203 -6.59 37.44 4.39
C PRO A 203 -6.27 37.94 2.98
N VAL A 204 -7.17 37.64 2.03
CA VAL A 204 -6.99 38.02 0.62
C VAL A 204 -6.72 39.53 0.54
N PRO A 205 -5.61 39.97 -0.10
CA PRO A 205 -5.29 41.37 -0.25
C PRO A 205 -6.48 42.15 -0.82
N LYS A 206 -6.75 43.35 -0.28
CA LYS A 206 -7.86 44.20 -0.73
C LYS A 206 -7.81 44.52 -2.23
N SER A 207 -6.64 44.48 -2.85
CA SER A 207 -6.44 44.67 -4.30
C SER A 207 -6.98 43.53 -5.17
N LEU A 208 -7.16 42.34 -4.60
CA LEU A 208 -7.67 41.15 -5.29
C LEU A 208 -9.16 40.90 -5.00
N GLN A 209 -9.81 41.78 -4.23
CA GLN A 209 -11.25 41.69 -4.02
C GLN A 209 -11.98 42.22 -5.27
N PRO A 210 -12.95 41.48 -5.82
CA PRO A 210 -13.71 41.94 -6.98
C PRO A 210 -14.44 43.22 -6.62
N LYS A 211 -14.12 44.31 -7.32
CA LYS A 211 -14.86 45.56 -7.22
C LYS A 211 -16.09 45.41 -8.10
N MET A 212 -17.27 45.37 -7.49
CA MET A 212 -18.51 45.51 -8.26
C MET A 212 -18.48 46.87 -8.95
N GLU A 213 -18.33 46.86 -10.27
CA GLU A 213 -18.64 48.02 -11.08
C GLU A 213 -20.15 48.27 -10.94
N VAL A 214 -20.49 49.47 -10.50
CA VAL A 214 -21.89 49.90 -10.38
C VAL A 214 -22.49 49.80 -11.77
N SER A 215 -23.48 48.91 -11.90
CA SER A 215 -24.20 48.66 -13.14
C SER A 215 -24.73 49.98 -13.72
N SER A 216 -24.25 50.35 -14.90
CA SER A 216 -24.85 51.42 -15.70
C SER A 216 -26.29 51.04 -15.99
N SER A 217 -27.24 51.85 -15.51
CA SER A 217 -28.67 51.70 -15.76
C SER A 217 -28.96 52.00 -17.23
N TYR A 218 -28.99 50.98 -18.07
CA TYR A 218 -29.54 51.11 -19.41
C TYR A 218 -31.06 50.95 -19.35
N SER A 219 -31.78 51.96 -19.82
CA SER A 219 -33.23 51.89 -20.02
C SER A 219 -33.50 51.21 -21.36
N VAL A 220 -34.09 50.01 -21.33
CA VAL A 220 -34.60 49.35 -22.53
C VAL A 220 -35.94 50.00 -22.89
N THR A 221 -35.96 50.81 -23.95
CA THR A 221 -37.21 51.32 -24.51
C THR A 221 -37.83 50.24 -25.39
N VAL A 222 -38.89 49.60 -24.90
CA VAL A 222 -39.63 48.61 -25.67
C VAL A 222 -40.57 49.33 -26.64
N ALA A 223 -40.41 49.07 -27.94
CA ALA A 223 -41.27 49.63 -28.98
C ALA A 223 -42.71 49.13 -28.83
N PRO A 224 -43.73 49.98 -29.07
CA PRO A 224 -45.13 49.58 -28.93
C PRO A 224 -45.53 48.56 -30.00
N ALA A 225 -46.26 47.53 -29.57
CA ALA A 225 -46.74 46.44 -30.40
C ALA A 225 -47.64 46.93 -31.56
N ALA A 226 -47.33 46.49 -32.77
CA ALA A 226 -48.14 46.75 -33.95
C ALA A 226 -49.52 46.08 -33.81
N LYS A 227 -50.59 46.85 -34.05
CA LYS A 227 -51.96 46.35 -34.10
C LYS A 227 -52.12 45.36 -35.25
N SER A 228 -52.53 44.13 -34.94
CA SER A 228 -53.01 43.17 -35.93
C SER A 228 -54.37 43.64 -36.48
N ASN A 229 -54.46 43.82 -37.79
CA ASN A 229 -55.75 43.99 -38.49
C ASN A 229 -56.30 42.61 -38.90
N PRO A 230 -57.64 42.44 -38.92
CA PRO A 230 -58.32 41.20 -39.29
C PRO A 230 -58.22 40.86 -40.77
#